data_AF-A0A445EK01-F1
#
_entry.id   AF-A0A445EK01-F1
#
_cell.length_a   1.000
_cell.length_b   1.000
_cell.length_c   1.000
_cell.angle_alpha   90.00
_cell.angle_beta   90.00
_cell.angle_gamma   90.00
#
_symmetry.space_group_name_H-M   'P 1'
#
loop_
_entity.id
_entity.type
_entity.pdbx_description
1 polymer ?
#
loop_
_entity_poly.entity_id
_entity_poly.type
_entity_poly.pdbx_seq_one_letter_code
_entity_poly.pdbx_strand_id
1 'polypeptide(L)'
;MYEGQRFVDMQGNSDFGDPNSWLSAQDNSSSELASSAAAAAAASGGAGNLHRVLFNDLVEIVPLVQSLIDRKARSSFTRRGSIIYTKTPTRETLSKKATDLRGKNATQSIPVKKKKDQAEQEQGKNGNNNSDADSFSMFSSRASTSEKDSEELVILKEQLEELQRKLQEKDDLLRSAENTSEQLNAFNANLDDLKRQASEKDSLLKYTQQQLSDAKIKLADKQAALEKIQWEAMTSNKRVEKLQEELDSVQGDISSFRLFLEGLTKTDTADYTDDYDTKPCDLNYVSSIDDLDEVELQKMEDARKAYIAALAIAKEKRDEESVAAAAKARLHLQSFVFKSKNFTM
;
A
#
# COMPACT_ATOMS: atom_id res chain seq x y z
N MET A 1 -18.36 -27.34 -23.91
CA MET A 1 -17.61 -28.57 -23.56
C MET A 1 -16.14 -28.20 -23.41
N TYR A 2 -15.54 -28.63 -22.29
CA TYR A 2 -14.14 -28.47 -21.85
C TYR A 2 -13.65 -27.01 -21.60
N GLU A 3 -12.87 -26.69 -20.58
CA GLU A 3 -11.98 -27.50 -19.76
C GLU A 3 -11.78 -26.87 -18.36
N GLY A 4 -11.79 -27.69 -17.31
CA GLY A 4 -11.43 -27.31 -15.95
C GLY A 4 -10.12 -27.99 -15.57
N GLN A 5 -9.07 -27.21 -15.32
CA GLN A 5 -7.83 -27.67 -14.72
C GLN A 5 -7.76 -27.13 -13.29
N ARG A 6 -8.13 -27.99 -12.33
CA ARG A 6 -7.92 -27.76 -10.90
C ARG A 6 -6.72 -28.57 -10.43
N PHE A 7 -5.75 -27.81 -9.91
CA PHE A 7 -4.82 -28.07 -8.82
C PHE A 7 -4.56 -29.51 -8.39
N VAL A 8 -3.27 -29.87 -8.48
CA VAL A 8 -2.63 -31.05 -7.90
C VAL A 8 -2.64 -30.92 -6.37
N ASP A 9 -3.29 -31.88 -5.71
CA ASP A 9 -3.06 -32.21 -4.31
C ASP A 9 -1.64 -32.74 -4.13
N MET A 10 -0.87 -32.10 -3.25
CA MET A 10 0.38 -32.65 -2.71
C MET A 10 0.20 -32.78 -1.20
N GLN A 11 -0.46 -33.86 -0.79
CA GLN A 11 -0.51 -34.31 0.58
C GLN A 11 0.54 -35.43 0.74
N GLY A 12 1.60 -35.15 1.49
CA GLY A 12 2.70 -36.07 1.76
C GLY A 12 3.32 -35.79 3.12
N ASN A 13 3.13 -36.73 4.04
CA ASN A 13 3.61 -36.85 5.42
C ASN A 13 4.96 -36.19 5.75
N SER A 14 5.00 -35.54 6.91
CA SER A 14 6.11 -35.69 7.85
C SER A 14 5.60 -35.66 9.29
N ASP A 15 5.43 -36.86 9.85
CA ASP A 15 5.42 -37.13 11.27
C ASP A 15 6.68 -36.51 11.91
N PHE A 16 6.50 -35.44 12.70
CA PHE A 16 7.43 -35.06 13.76
C PHE A 16 6.63 -34.25 14.79
N GLY A 17 5.95 -34.95 15.68
CA GLY A 17 5.18 -34.36 16.77
C GLY A 17 6.10 -33.76 17.83
N ASP A 18 6.12 -32.43 17.90
CA ASP A 18 6.65 -31.68 19.04
C ASP A 18 5.52 -31.52 20.09
N PRO A 19 5.66 -32.03 21.32
CA PRO A 19 4.60 -31.98 22.33
C PRO A 19 4.33 -30.57 22.91
N ASN A 20 4.97 -29.49 22.43
CA ASN A 20 4.83 -28.14 22.98
C ASN A 20 4.30 -27.08 21.99
N SER A 21 3.43 -27.45 21.06
CA SER A 21 2.79 -26.49 20.15
C SER A 21 1.53 -25.86 20.78
N TRP A 22 1.66 -24.63 21.26
CA TRP A 22 0.58 -23.78 21.83
C TRP A 22 -0.46 -23.30 20.81
N LEU A 23 -0.42 -23.79 19.57
CA LEU A 23 -1.24 -23.28 18.46
C LEU A 23 -2.34 -24.25 18.00
N SER A 24 -2.57 -25.37 18.71
CA SER A 24 -3.56 -26.39 18.33
C SER A 24 -4.72 -26.52 19.32
N ALA A 25 -5.21 -25.39 19.84
CA ALA A 25 -6.45 -25.34 20.60
C ALA A 25 -7.22 -24.09 20.17
N GLN A 26 -8.07 -24.22 19.16
CA GLN A 26 -9.49 -23.81 19.20
C GLN A 26 -10.07 -23.93 17.79
N ASP A 27 -11.11 -24.75 17.64
CA ASP A 27 -12.38 -24.38 16.99
C ASP A 27 -13.20 -25.63 16.75
N ASN A 28 -13.91 -26.04 17.80
CA ASN A 28 -15.17 -26.74 17.66
C ASN A 28 -16.07 -26.34 18.82
N SER A 29 -17.26 -25.86 18.46
CA SER A 29 -18.48 -25.73 19.28
C SER A 29 -18.95 -24.29 19.48
N SER A 30 -19.66 -23.78 18.48
CA SER A 30 -20.81 -22.91 18.71
C SER A 30 -22.08 -23.71 18.52
N SER A 31 -22.69 -24.19 19.61
CA SER A 31 -24.16 -24.28 19.75
C SER A 31 -24.54 -24.59 21.19
N GLU A 32 -25.66 -24.01 21.59
CA GLU A 32 -26.51 -24.35 22.73
C GLU A 32 -26.26 -23.66 24.09
N LEU A 33 -27.03 -22.59 24.23
CA LEU A 33 -27.61 -22.11 25.48
C LEU A 33 -28.20 -23.26 26.31
N ALA A 34 -27.69 -23.49 27.51
CA ALA A 34 -28.50 -23.87 28.67
C ALA A 34 -27.64 -23.94 29.95
N SER A 35 -28.29 -23.60 31.06
CA SER A 35 -27.98 -24.07 32.42
C SER A 35 -26.77 -23.48 33.16
N SER A 36 -27.11 -22.51 34.02
CA SER A 36 -26.86 -22.55 35.47
C SER A 36 -25.42 -22.59 35.99
N ALA A 37 -24.99 -21.44 36.53
CA ALA A 37 -24.61 -21.27 37.93
C ALA A 37 -24.03 -22.49 38.70
N ALA A 38 -22.98 -23.12 38.17
CA ALA A 38 -22.21 -24.15 38.86
C ALA A 38 -20.82 -24.36 38.23
N ALA A 39 -20.01 -23.30 38.10
CA ALA A 39 -18.61 -23.45 37.67
C ALA A 39 -17.66 -22.38 38.23
N ALA A 40 -18.01 -21.73 39.35
CA ALA A 40 -17.14 -20.73 40.00
C ALA A 40 -16.06 -21.34 40.91
N ALA A 41 -15.81 -22.65 40.86
CA ALA A 41 -14.90 -23.34 41.79
C ALA A 41 -13.81 -24.21 41.13
N ALA A 42 -13.61 -24.15 39.81
CA ALA A 42 -12.66 -25.04 39.12
C ALA A 42 -11.74 -24.36 38.08
N ALA A 43 -11.47 -23.05 38.22
CA ALA A 43 -10.57 -22.31 37.31
C ALA A 43 -9.32 -21.73 38.00
N SER A 44 -8.89 -22.28 39.14
CA SER A 44 -7.70 -21.82 39.87
C SER A 44 -6.43 -22.65 39.59
N GLY A 45 -6.19 -23.05 38.34
CA GLY A 45 -5.09 -23.98 38.00
C GLY A 45 -4.01 -23.47 37.04
N GLY A 46 -4.27 -22.47 36.18
CA GLY A 46 -3.37 -22.16 35.06
C GLY A 46 -2.92 -20.71 34.88
N ALA A 47 -3.64 -19.73 35.46
CA ALA A 47 -3.42 -18.31 35.16
C ALA A 47 -2.34 -17.61 36.00
N GLY A 48 -1.85 -18.24 37.07
CA GLY A 48 -0.87 -17.62 37.99
C GLY A 48 0.57 -17.58 37.47
N ASN A 49 0.92 -18.45 36.52
CA ASN A 49 2.31 -18.60 36.07
C ASN A 49 2.68 -17.61 34.95
N LEU A 50 1.78 -17.36 33.99
CA LEU A 50 2.00 -16.39 32.91
C LEU A 50 2.18 -14.96 33.43
N HIS A 51 1.39 -14.57 34.43
CA HIS A 51 1.49 -13.26 35.07
C HIS A 51 2.80 -13.10 35.86
N ARG A 52 3.34 -14.18 36.43
CA ARG A 52 4.60 -14.17 37.19
C ARG A 52 5.83 -14.11 36.26
N VAL A 53 5.80 -14.81 35.13
CA VAL A 53 6.86 -14.72 34.10
C VAL A 53 6.89 -13.32 33.51
N LEU A 54 5.74 -12.78 33.09
CA LEU A 54 5.67 -11.41 32.56
C LEU A 54 6.13 -10.36 33.59
N PHE A 55 5.79 -10.55 34.88
CA PHE A 55 6.26 -9.69 35.96
C PHE A 55 7.78 -9.77 36.14
N ASN A 56 8.35 -10.97 36.11
CA ASN A 56 9.79 -11.16 36.21
C ASN A 56 10.52 -10.52 35.00
N ASP A 57 10.00 -10.72 33.79
CA ASP A 57 10.54 -10.11 32.57
C ASP A 57 10.50 -8.58 32.66
N LEU A 58 9.38 -8.01 33.15
CA LEU A 58 9.26 -6.56 33.34
C LEU A 58 10.28 -6.04 34.36
N VAL A 59 10.46 -6.74 35.49
CA VAL A 59 11.41 -6.37 36.54
C VAL A 59 12.85 -6.47 36.05
N GLU A 60 13.18 -7.46 35.22
CA GLU A 60 14.53 -7.67 34.67
C GLU A 60 14.91 -6.59 33.64
N ILE A 61 13.94 -6.05 32.91
CA ILE A 61 14.18 -5.02 31.88
C ILE A 61 14.39 -3.62 32.50
N VAL A 62 13.88 -3.34 33.71
CA VAL A 62 13.99 -2.00 34.35
C VAL A 62 15.45 -1.53 34.54
N PRO A 63 16.38 -2.33 35.09
CA PRO A 63 17.80 -1.94 35.20
C PRO A 63 18.48 -1.71 33.85
N LEU A 64 18.07 -2.44 32.81
CA LEU A 64 18.62 -2.29 31.46
C LEU A 64 18.16 -0.98 30.81
N VAL A 65 16.87 -0.65 30.96
CA VAL A 65 16.30 0.62 30.52
C VAL A 65 16.93 1.79 31.27
N GLN A 66 17.13 1.66 32.59
CA GLN A 66 17.82 2.67 33.40
C GLN A 66 19.27 2.88 32.92
N SER A 67 20.01 1.79 32.65
CA SER A 67 21.37 1.86 32.11
C SER A 67 21.45 2.51 30.72
N LEU A 68 20.41 2.33 29.89
CA LEU A 68 20.30 2.97 28.58
C LEU A 68 20.04 4.48 28.71
N ILE A 69 19.16 4.88 29.63
CA ILE A 69 18.86 6.29 29.93
C ILE A 69 20.11 6.99 30.48
N ASP A 70 20.83 6.35 31.40
CA ASP A 70 22.06 6.88 31.98
C ASP A 70 23.21 6.97 30.95
N ARG A 71 23.27 6.05 29.97
CA ARG A 71 24.18 6.16 28.81
C ARG A 71 23.82 7.32 27.88
N LYS A 72 22.53 7.62 27.68
CA LYS A 72 22.08 8.73 26.82
C LYS A 72 22.51 10.09 27.38
N ALA A 73 22.55 10.24 28.71
CA ALA A 73 23.05 11.44 29.36
C ALA A 73 24.58 11.63 29.20
N ARG A 74 25.34 10.55 28.98
CA ARG A 74 26.81 10.57 28.74
C ARG A 74 27.17 10.45 27.25
N SER A 75 26.28 10.86 26.34
CA SER A 75 26.54 10.85 24.89
C SER A 75 27.59 11.90 24.53
N SER A 76 28.84 11.48 24.40
CA SER A 76 29.98 12.30 23.93
C SER A 76 30.05 12.44 22.41
N PHE A 77 29.00 12.08 21.67
CA PHE A 77 28.94 12.24 20.21
C PHE A 77 28.70 13.71 19.83
N THR A 78 29.73 14.53 19.91
CA THR A 78 29.73 15.83 19.23
C THR A 78 29.87 15.57 17.74
N ARG A 79 28.73 15.60 17.03
CA ARG A 79 28.69 15.62 15.56
C ARG A 79 29.26 16.95 15.06
N ARG A 80 30.59 17.10 15.06
CA ARG A 80 31.28 18.15 14.29
C ARG A 80 31.21 17.75 12.80
N GLY A 81 30.05 17.98 12.19
CA GLY A 81 29.93 18.00 10.74
C GLY A 81 30.46 19.33 10.23
N SER A 82 31.53 19.33 9.42
CA SER A 82 31.93 20.51 8.66
C SER A 82 30.86 20.79 7.60
N ILE A 83 30.12 21.89 7.76
CA ILE A 83 29.22 22.39 6.73
C ILE A 83 30.10 23.00 5.63
N ILE A 84 30.21 22.33 4.49
CA ILE A 84 30.68 22.95 3.25
C ILE A 84 29.43 23.45 2.54
N TYR A 85 29.27 24.77 2.48
CA TYR A 85 28.14 25.43 1.83
C TYR A 85 28.37 25.43 0.31
N THR A 86 27.73 24.50 -0.42
CA THR A 86 27.67 24.59 -1.88
C THR A 86 26.48 25.46 -2.28
N LYS A 87 26.72 26.41 -3.20
CA LYS A 87 25.67 27.29 -3.75
C LYS A 87 24.65 26.43 -4.51
N THR A 88 23.37 26.72 -4.31
CA THR A 88 22.24 26.10 -5.03
C THR A 88 22.38 26.32 -6.55
N PRO A 89 22.26 25.28 -7.40
CA PRO A 89 22.29 25.47 -8.85
C PRO A 89 21.03 26.21 -9.30
N THR A 90 21.20 27.29 -10.05
CA THR A 90 20.12 28.09 -10.63
C THR A 90 19.34 27.29 -11.67
N ARG A 91 18.02 27.49 -11.69
CA ARG A 91 17.00 26.68 -12.37
C ARG A 91 16.91 26.94 -13.90
N GLU A 92 18.02 27.34 -14.54
CA GLU A 92 18.01 27.84 -15.93
C GLU A 92 18.62 26.87 -16.95
N THR A 93 19.17 25.73 -16.54
CA THR A 93 19.85 24.79 -17.46
C THR A 93 18.94 23.66 -18.00
N LEU A 94 17.66 23.66 -17.68
CA LEU A 94 16.72 22.57 -18.03
C LEU A 94 15.84 22.84 -19.27
N SER A 95 15.97 23.97 -19.98
CA SER A 95 15.02 24.33 -21.06
C SER A 95 15.60 24.65 -22.43
N LYS A 96 16.89 24.41 -22.70
CA LYS A 96 17.45 24.56 -24.06
C LYS A 96 18.63 23.61 -24.35
N LYS A 97 18.36 22.33 -24.63
CA LYS A 97 19.07 21.56 -25.68
C LYS A 97 18.43 20.17 -25.91
N ALA A 98 17.23 20.15 -26.46
CA ALA A 98 16.69 18.95 -27.12
C ALA A 98 17.08 18.95 -28.60
N THR A 99 18.39 18.97 -28.91
CA THR A 99 18.97 18.69 -30.25
C THR A 99 20.49 18.82 -30.17
N ASP A 100 21.18 17.68 -30.28
CA ASP A 100 22.41 17.44 -31.05
C ASP A 100 23.36 16.42 -30.37
N LEU A 101 23.45 15.27 -31.04
CA LEU A 101 24.67 14.57 -31.44
C LEU A 101 25.71 14.19 -30.36
N ARG A 102 25.73 12.87 -30.09
CA ARG A 102 26.90 11.97 -30.26
C ARG A 102 28.28 12.62 -30.00
N GLY A 103 28.89 12.32 -28.85
CA GLY A 103 30.30 12.70 -28.62
C GLY A 103 30.90 12.23 -27.30
N LYS A 104 31.48 11.02 -27.31
CA LYS A 104 32.74 10.60 -26.68
C LYS A 104 33.14 11.14 -25.29
N ASN A 105 33.21 10.20 -24.35
CA ASN A 105 34.35 9.92 -23.45
C ASN A 105 34.95 11.08 -22.62
N ALA A 106 34.66 11.10 -21.32
CA ALA A 106 35.42 11.87 -20.33
C ALA A 106 35.80 10.99 -19.14
N THR A 107 36.74 10.07 -19.35
CA THR A 107 37.54 9.44 -18.28
C THR A 107 38.52 10.50 -17.75
N GLN A 108 38.24 11.07 -16.59
CA GLN A 108 39.17 11.99 -15.91
C GLN A 108 40.00 11.25 -14.85
N SER A 109 41.22 10.93 -15.30
CA SER A 109 42.52 10.83 -14.61
C SER A 109 42.60 10.91 -13.07
N ILE A 110 43.21 9.86 -12.51
CA ILE A 110 43.85 9.79 -11.19
C ILE A 110 45.30 10.34 -11.32
N PRO A 111 45.81 11.19 -10.42
CA PRO A 111 47.21 11.59 -10.42
C PRO A 111 48.03 10.73 -9.45
N VAL A 112 48.86 9.81 -9.97
CA VAL A 112 49.93 9.17 -9.21
C VAL A 112 51.24 9.87 -9.57
N LYS A 113 51.92 10.46 -8.58
CA LYS A 113 53.27 11.01 -8.70
C LYS A 113 54.24 10.23 -7.80
N LYS A 114 55.36 9.83 -8.40
CA LYS A 114 56.72 9.53 -7.86
C LYS A 114 57.11 8.06 -7.58
N LYS A 115 57.92 7.51 -8.49
CA LYS A 115 59.14 6.66 -8.30
C LYS A 115 59.89 6.74 -9.65
N LYS A 116 61.05 7.40 -9.74
CA LYS A 116 62.43 6.94 -9.49
C LYS A 116 62.77 5.66 -10.27
N ASP A 117 63.28 5.85 -11.49
CA ASP A 117 64.00 4.82 -12.23
C ASP A 117 65.34 5.37 -12.70
N GLN A 118 66.37 4.57 -12.46
CA GLN A 118 67.76 4.75 -12.86
C GLN A 118 68.13 3.47 -13.61
N ALA A 119 68.88 3.66 -14.70
CA ALA A 119 69.47 2.65 -15.60
C ALA A 119 68.62 2.25 -16.81
N GLU A 120 69.06 2.74 -17.98
CA GLU A 120 69.25 1.87 -19.14
C GLU A 120 70.56 2.28 -19.82
N GLN A 121 71.38 1.27 -20.02
CA GLN A 121 72.68 1.22 -20.66
C GLN A 121 72.43 1.14 -22.17
N GLU A 122 73.20 1.83 -23.02
CA GLU A 122 73.77 1.22 -24.24
C GLU A 122 74.65 2.16 -25.07
N GLN A 123 75.66 1.53 -25.68
CA GLN A 123 76.38 1.88 -26.91
C GLN A 123 77.40 3.04 -26.92
N GLY A 124 78.66 2.65 -26.69
CA GLY A 124 79.60 2.41 -27.79
C GLY A 124 80.43 3.59 -28.33
N LYS A 125 81.75 3.58 -28.05
CA LYS A 125 82.78 3.89 -29.07
C LYS A 125 84.22 3.61 -28.59
N ASN A 126 84.99 3.01 -29.50
CA ASN A 126 86.41 2.64 -29.39
C ASN A 126 87.33 3.79 -28.97
N GLY A 127 88.38 3.43 -28.21
CA GLY A 127 89.57 4.24 -27.98
C GLY A 127 90.78 3.33 -27.76
N ASN A 128 91.56 3.15 -28.81
CA ASN A 128 92.84 2.43 -28.88
C ASN A 128 93.94 3.16 -28.07
N ASN A 129 94.90 2.43 -27.51
CA ASN A 129 96.37 2.64 -27.62
C ASN A 129 97.16 2.10 -26.41
N ASN A 130 98.12 1.20 -26.72
CA ASN A 130 99.51 1.04 -26.20
C ASN A 130 99.74 0.93 -24.68
N SER A 131 100.73 0.23 -24.15
CA SER A 131 101.96 -0.44 -24.65
C SER A 131 102.38 -1.37 -23.50
N ASP A 132 102.66 -2.64 -23.78
CA ASP A 132 104.04 -3.15 -23.80
C ASP A 132 105.01 -2.43 -22.83
N ALA A 133 105.22 -3.06 -21.68
CA ALA A 133 106.39 -2.91 -20.83
C ALA A 133 106.44 -4.11 -19.88
N ASP A 134 107.15 -5.15 -20.31
CA ASP A 134 107.71 -6.17 -19.43
C ASP A 134 108.40 -5.51 -18.23
N SER A 135 108.26 -6.12 -17.04
CA SER A 135 109.39 -6.48 -16.15
C SER A 135 108.94 -6.57 -14.68
N PHE A 136 108.85 -7.81 -14.21
CA PHE A 136 109.18 -8.29 -12.87
C PHE A 136 108.76 -7.46 -11.64
N SER A 137 107.82 -8.00 -10.86
CA SER A 137 108.01 -8.12 -9.40
C SER A 137 107.15 -9.25 -8.80
N MET A 138 107.23 -10.45 -9.39
CA MET A 138 107.09 -11.65 -8.57
C MET A 138 108.38 -11.78 -7.77
N PHE A 139 108.37 -11.41 -6.49
CA PHE A 139 109.03 -12.11 -5.38
C PHE A 139 108.70 -11.37 -4.07
N SER A 140 108.50 -12.16 -3.00
CA SER A 140 108.19 -11.77 -1.60
C SER A 140 106.75 -11.30 -1.35
N SER A 141 105.77 -12.20 -1.20
CA SER A 141 105.66 -13.09 -0.03
C SER A 141 104.93 -14.39 -0.37
N ARG A 142 105.64 -15.52 -0.51
CA ARG A 142 105.06 -16.86 -0.83
C ARG A 142 105.34 -17.89 0.28
N ALA A 143 105.37 -17.46 1.53
CA ALA A 143 105.50 -18.39 2.67
C ALA A 143 104.44 -18.18 3.76
N SER A 144 103.49 -17.25 3.56
CA SER A 144 102.39 -16.98 4.50
C SER A 144 101.06 -16.58 3.80
N THR A 145 100.99 -16.65 2.47
CA THR A 145 99.77 -16.30 1.70
C THR A 145 98.89 -17.50 1.39
N SER A 146 99.44 -18.71 1.20
CA SER A 146 98.63 -19.90 0.92
C SER A 146 97.67 -20.28 2.05
N GLU A 147 98.07 -20.07 3.31
CA GLU A 147 97.23 -20.34 4.48
C GLU A 147 96.16 -19.24 4.63
N LYS A 148 96.57 -17.98 4.43
CA LYS A 148 95.70 -16.81 4.45
C LYS A 148 94.66 -16.79 3.32
N ASP A 149 95.06 -17.14 2.10
CA ASP A 149 94.17 -17.28 0.94
C ASP A 149 93.17 -18.43 1.15
N SER A 150 93.57 -19.49 1.88
CA SER A 150 92.68 -20.59 2.23
C SER A 150 91.66 -20.22 3.31
N GLU A 151 92.06 -19.43 4.30
CA GLU A 151 91.16 -18.87 5.31
C GLU A 151 90.19 -17.85 4.68
N GLU A 152 90.66 -17.02 3.75
CA GLU A 152 89.80 -16.10 2.98
C GLU A 152 88.79 -16.85 2.11
N LEU A 153 89.16 -17.97 1.50
CA LEU A 153 88.22 -18.85 0.79
C LEU A 153 87.19 -19.48 1.74
N VAL A 154 87.58 -19.86 2.96
CA VAL A 154 86.64 -20.36 3.97
C VAL A 154 85.65 -19.29 4.39
N ILE A 155 86.11 -18.05 4.61
CA ILE A 155 85.25 -16.91 4.94
C ILE A 155 84.28 -16.59 3.79
N LEU A 156 84.76 -16.60 2.54
CA LEU A 156 83.91 -16.38 1.37
C LEU A 156 82.84 -17.48 1.25
N LYS A 157 83.21 -18.72 1.52
CA LYS A 157 82.29 -19.86 1.49
C LYS A 157 81.23 -19.73 2.58
N GLU A 158 81.62 -19.35 3.79
CA GLU A 158 80.69 -19.09 4.90
C GLU A 158 79.73 -17.92 4.57
N GLN A 159 80.23 -16.85 3.95
CA GLN A 159 79.38 -15.75 3.47
C GLN A 159 78.40 -16.20 2.39
N LEU A 160 78.84 -17.06 1.47
CA LEU A 160 77.97 -17.61 0.43
C LEU A 160 76.88 -18.49 1.05
N GLU A 161 77.23 -19.34 2.02
CA GLU A 161 76.27 -20.18 2.77
C GLU A 161 75.28 -19.32 3.57
N GLU A 162 75.73 -18.23 4.19
CA GLU A 162 74.87 -17.28 4.92
C GLU A 162 73.94 -16.50 3.97
N LEU A 163 74.43 -16.07 2.80
CA LEU A 163 73.61 -15.43 1.78
C LEU A 163 72.58 -16.39 1.20
N GLN A 164 72.96 -17.65 0.96
CA GLN A 164 72.05 -18.70 0.52
C GLN A 164 70.95 -18.95 1.57
N ARG A 165 71.31 -19.01 2.86
CA ARG A 165 70.34 -19.15 3.95
C ARG A 165 69.37 -17.97 4.00
N LYS A 166 69.87 -16.73 3.89
CA LYS A 166 69.03 -15.52 3.84
C LYS A 166 68.12 -15.47 2.62
N LEU A 167 68.58 -15.98 1.48
CA LEU A 167 67.76 -16.08 0.28
C LEU A 167 66.59 -17.04 0.53
N GLN A 168 66.87 -18.21 1.09
CA GLN A 168 65.84 -19.20 1.41
C GLN A 168 64.82 -18.68 2.43
N GLU A 169 65.27 -17.99 3.49
CA GLU A 169 64.36 -17.35 4.44
C GLU A 169 63.47 -16.30 3.77
N LYS A 170 64.02 -15.49 2.85
CA LYS A 170 63.22 -14.54 2.07
C LYS A 170 62.22 -15.24 1.16
N ASP A 171 62.59 -16.34 0.52
CA ASP A 171 61.70 -17.11 -0.35
C ASP A 171 60.55 -17.74 0.44
N ASP A 172 60.81 -18.24 1.65
CA ASP A 172 59.78 -18.78 2.55
C ASP A 172 58.84 -17.67 3.09
N LEU A 173 59.38 -16.48 3.38
CA LEU A 173 58.56 -15.30 3.72
C LEU A 173 57.69 -14.86 2.53
N LEU A 174 58.23 -14.91 1.31
CA LEU A 174 57.49 -14.56 0.10
C LEU A 174 56.35 -15.56 -0.13
N ARG A 175 56.61 -16.86 0.02
CA ARG A 175 55.57 -17.91 -0.03
C ARG A 175 54.50 -17.71 1.04
N SER A 176 54.89 -17.30 2.25
CA SER A 176 53.94 -16.97 3.33
C SER A 176 53.09 -15.74 3.01
N ALA A 177 53.69 -14.71 2.41
CA ALA A 177 52.98 -13.53 1.94
C ALA A 177 52.00 -13.85 0.80
N GLU A 178 52.39 -14.73 -0.12
CA GLU A 178 51.51 -15.21 -1.20
C GLU A 178 50.30 -15.98 -0.65
N ASN A 179 50.52 -16.93 0.28
CA ASN A 179 49.43 -17.66 0.94
C ASN A 179 48.45 -16.72 1.70
N THR A 180 48.97 -15.70 2.38
CA THR A 180 48.10 -14.72 3.07
C THR A 180 47.37 -13.81 2.07
N SER A 181 47.97 -13.50 0.93
CA SER A 181 47.31 -12.80 -0.18
C SER A 181 46.16 -13.65 -0.77
N GLU A 182 46.37 -14.96 -0.96
CA GLU A 182 45.31 -15.88 -1.39
C GLU A 182 44.15 -15.94 -0.37
N GLN A 183 44.47 -16.03 0.93
CA GLN A 183 43.46 -15.98 1.99
C GLN A 183 42.68 -14.67 1.99
N LEU A 184 43.36 -13.53 1.80
CA LEU A 184 42.72 -12.22 1.67
C LEU A 184 41.77 -12.21 0.47
N ASN A 185 42.21 -12.72 -0.68
CA ASN A 185 41.38 -12.79 -1.89
C ASN A 185 40.12 -13.64 -1.66
N ALA A 186 40.25 -14.80 -0.99
CA ALA A 186 39.11 -15.63 -0.61
C ALA A 186 38.16 -14.90 0.36
N PHE A 187 38.69 -14.21 1.36
CA PHE A 187 37.90 -13.38 2.28
C PHE A 187 37.19 -12.24 1.55
N ASN A 188 37.84 -11.61 0.58
CA ASN A 188 37.26 -10.52 -0.21
C ASN A 188 36.12 -11.03 -1.11
N ALA A 189 36.26 -12.21 -1.71
CA ALA A 189 35.17 -12.85 -2.46
C ALA A 189 33.95 -13.16 -1.57
N ASN A 190 34.18 -13.63 -0.34
CA ASN A 190 33.10 -13.86 0.64
C ASN A 190 32.42 -12.55 1.06
N LEU A 191 33.18 -11.46 1.21
CA LEU A 191 32.65 -10.13 1.52
C LEU A 191 31.73 -9.65 0.39
N ASP A 192 32.15 -9.80 -0.87
CA ASP A 192 31.35 -9.43 -2.03
C ASP A 192 30.06 -10.25 -2.14
N ASP A 193 30.10 -11.55 -1.81
CA ASP A 193 28.90 -12.38 -1.75
C ASP A 193 27.95 -11.94 -0.63
N LEU A 194 28.47 -11.68 0.57
CA LEU A 194 27.67 -11.18 1.70
C LEU A 194 27.00 -9.84 1.37
N LYS A 195 27.72 -8.95 0.66
CA LYS A 195 27.19 -7.68 0.17
C LYS A 195 26.05 -7.87 -0.84
N ARG A 196 26.17 -8.87 -1.72
CA ARG A 196 25.11 -9.24 -2.67
C ARG A 196 23.88 -9.76 -1.93
N GLN A 197 24.06 -10.68 -0.98
CA GLN A 197 22.98 -11.20 -0.15
C GLN A 197 22.29 -10.10 0.66
N ALA A 198 23.04 -9.15 1.21
CA ALA A 198 22.48 -7.99 1.91
C ALA A 198 21.61 -7.15 0.95
N SER A 199 22.08 -6.92 -0.28
CA SER A 199 21.33 -6.17 -1.30
C SER A 199 20.06 -6.87 -1.75
N GLU A 200 20.07 -8.20 -1.85
CA GLU A 200 18.90 -9.02 -2.16
C GLU A 200 17.88 -9.00 -1.01
N LYS A 201 18.34 -9.20 0.23
CA LYS A 201 17.51 -9.09 1.45
C LYS A 201 16.87 -7.72 1.57
N ASP A 202 17.61 -6.65 1.31
CA ASP A 202 17.08 -5.27 1.30
C ASP A 202 16.03 -5.07 0.20
N SER A 203 16.23 -5.65 -0.98
CA SER A 203 15.26 -5.59 -2.08
C SER A 203 13.98 -6.35 -1.73
N LEU A 204 14.11 -7.53 -1.12
CA LEU A 204 12.97 -8.31 -0.61
C LEU A 204 12.22 -7.55 0.48
N LEU A 205 12.93 -6.92 1.43
CA LEU A 205 12.32 -6.10 2.48
C LEU A 205 11.54 -4.93 1.89
N LYS A 206 12.10 -4.22 0.91
CA LYS A 206 11.38 -3.14 0.21
C LYS A 206 10.14 -3.66 -0.50
N TYR A 207 10.24 -4.82 -1.15
CA TYR A 207 9.11 -5.46 -1.82
C TYR A 207 8.00 -5.87 -0.84
N THR A 208 8.34 -6.52 0.28
CA THR A 208 7.35 -6.92 1.30
C THR A 208 6.71 -5.72 1.97
N GLN A 209 7.48 -4.66 2.20
CA GLN A 209 6.95 -3.40 2.73
C GLN A 209 5.98 -2.72 1.74
N GLN A 210 6.27 -2.75 0.43
CA GLN A 210 5.35 -2.27 -0.59
C GLN A 210 4.05 -3.07 -0.62
N GLN A 211 4.15 -4.41 -0.59
CA GLN A 211 2.98 -5.30 -0.52
C GLN A 211 2.13 -5.01 0.72
N LEU A 212 2.76 -4.77 1.88
CA LEU A 212 2.07 -4.40 3.11
C LEU A 212 1.35 -3.05 2.98
N SER A 213 1.98 -2.04 2.37
CA SER A 213 1.32 -0.75 2.13
C SER A 213 0.13 -0.87 1.18
N ASP A 214 0.26 -1.67 0.11
CA ASP A 214 -0.82 -1.89 -0.84
C ASP A 214 -2.01 -2.62 -0.18
N ALA A 215 -1.72 -3.62 0.66
CA ALA A 215 -2.73 -4.32 1.45
C ALA A 215 -3.42 -3.38 2.44
N LYS A 216 -2.67 -2.47 3.07
CA LYS A 216 -3.22 -1.45 3.98
C LYS A 216 -4.17 -0.48 3.28
N ILE A 217 -3.82 -0.04 2.07
CA ILE A 217 -4.67 0.82 1.24
C ILE A 217 -5.96 0.07 0.88
N LYS A 218 -5.85 -1.16 0.37
CA LYS A 218 -7.03 -2.00 0.04
C LYS A 218 -7.94 -2.24 1.23
N LEU A 219 -7.37 -2.39 2.43
CA LEU A 219 -8.15 -2.55 3.66
C LEU A 219 -8.91 -1.27 4.00
N ALA A 220 -8.26 -0.10 3.90
CA ALA A 220 -8.91 1.18 4.09
C ALA A 220 -10.05 1.42 3.08
N ASP A 221 -9.85 1.07 1.80
CA ASP A 221 -10.88 1.17 0.77
C ASP A 221 -12.10 0.27 1.09
N LYS A 222 -11.85 -0.96 1.55
CA LYS A 222 -12.91 -1.86 1.98
C LYS A 222 -13.66 -1.32 3.21
N GLN A 223 -12.94 -0.74 4.17
CA GLN A 223 -13.55 -0.12 5.34
C GLN A 223 -14.46 1.05 4.95
N ALA A 224 -13.99 1.93 4.06
CA ALA A 224 -14.79 3.04 3.54
C ALA A 224 -16.04 2.56 2.79
N ALA A 225 -15.92 1.48 2.00
CA ALA A 225 -17.06 0.88 1.30
C ALA A 225 -18.09 0.29 2.28
N LEU A 226 -17.64 -0.36 3.35
CA LEU A 226 -18.53 -0.90 4.39
C LEU A 226 -19.28 0.22 5.12
N GLU A 227 -18.58 1.27 5.55
CA GLU A 227 -19.20 2.42 6.23
C GLU A 227 -20.23 3.11 5.34
N LYS A 228 -19.93 3.25 4.04
CA LYS A 228 -20.87 3.80 3.07
C LYS A 228 -22.14 2.94 2.97
N ILE A 229 -22.01 1.63 2.77
CA ILE A 229 -23.15 0.71 2.68
C ILE A 229 -23.96 0.74 3.98
N GLN A 230 -23.30 0.75 5.14
CA GLN A 230 -23.96 0.85 6.43
C GLN A 230 -24.77 2.15 6.54
N TRP A 231 -24.21 3.28 6.10
CA TRP A 231 -24.89 4.56 6.13
C TRP A 231 -26.08 4.60 5.17
N GLU A 232 -25.93 4.05 3.96
CA GLU A 232 -27.02 3.87 2.99
C GLU A 232 -28.14 2.96 3.54
N ALA A 233 -27.78 1.86 4.22
CA ALA A 233 -28.74 0.96 4.85
C ALA A 233 -29.50 1.66 5.99
N MET A 234 -28.81 2.35 6.89
CA MET A 234 -29.44 3.09 8.00
C MET A 234 -30.39 4.18 7.51
N THR A 235 -29.97 4.95 6.50
CA THR A 235 -30.82 6.00 5.92
C THR A 235 -31.97 5.45 5.09
N SER A 236 -31.78 4.31 4.41
CA SER A 236 -32.86 3.60 3.73
C SER A 236 -33.88 3.05 4.74
N ASN A 237 -33.43 2.42 5.82
CA ASN A 237 -34.31 1.87 6.85
C ASN A 237 -35.16 2.98 7.49
N LYS A 238 -34.55 4.13 7.79
CA LYS A 238 -35.29 5.30 8.29
C LYS A 238 -36.36 5.82 7.33
N ARG A 239 -36.15 5.69 6.01
CA ARG A 239 -37.19 6.04 5.02
C ARG A 239 -38.31 5.02 5.02
N VAL A 240 -38.00 3.73 5.14
CA VAL A 240 -39.00 2.67 5.26
C VAL A 240 -39.84 2.85 6.53
N GLU A 241 -39.23 3.15 7.67
CA GLU A 241 -39.95 3.44 8.93
C GLU A 241 -40.96 4.59 8.76
N LYS A 242 -40.58 5.68 8.10
CA LYS A 242 -41.50 6.80 7.82
C LYS A 242 -42.67 6.39 6.92
N LEU A 243 -42.37 5.65 5.85
CA LEU A 243 -43.42 5.17 4.95
C LEU A 243 -44.37 4.19 5.65
N GLN A 244 -43.87 3.39 6.60
CA GLN A 244 -44.70 2.51 7.42
C GLN A 244 -45.63 3.33 8.33
N GLU A 245 -45.11 4.38 8.99
CA GLU A 245 -45.93 5.29 9.81
C GLU A 245 -47.03 5.98 8.99
N GLU A 246 -46.69 6.47 7.79
CA GLU A 246 -47.67 7.07 6.87
C GLU A 246 -48.73 6.05 6.42
N LEU A 247 -48.33 4.81 6.13
CA LEU A 247 -49.25 3.74 5.77
C LEU A 247 -50.22 3.40 6.91
N ASP A 248 -49.71 3.28 8.13
CA ASP A 248 -50.50 2.99 9.33
C ASP A 248 -51.50 4.13 9.60
N SER A 249 -51.08 5.39 9.41
CA SER A 249 -51.94 6.57 9.50
C SER A 249 -53.08 6.51 8.47
N VAL A 250 -52.76 6.30 7.19
CA VAL A 250 -53.75 6.23 6.11
C VAL A 250 -54.71 5.05 6.31
N GLN A 251 -54.22 3.91 6.80
CA GLN A 251 -55.06 2.77 7.13
C GLN A 251 -56.03 3.09 8.28
N GLY A 252 -55.58 3.86 9.28
CA GLY A 252 -56.44 4.39 10.34
C GLY A 252 -57.52 5.32 9.78
N ASP A 253 -57.15 6.26 8.91
CA ASP A 253 -58.07 7.18 8.25
C ASP A 253 -59.13 6.44 7.42
N ILE A 254 -58.72 5.46 6.59
CA ILE A 254 -59.63 4.62 5.81
C ILE A 254 -60.58 3.85 6.72
N SER A 255 -60.10 3.33 7.85
CA SER A 255 -60.93 2.60 8.82
C SER A 255 -61.97 3.51 9.45
N SER A 256 -61.59 4.74 9.82
CA SER A 256 -62.53 5.75 10.35
C SER A 256 -63.58 6.14 9.31
N PHE A 257 -63.17 6.34 8.06
CA PHE A 257 -64.06 6.68 6.95
C PHE A 257 -65.01 5.53 6.62
N ARG A 258 -64.53 4.29 6.64
CA ARG A 258 -65.37 3.09 6.49
C ARG A 258 -66.44 3.01 7.57
N LEU A 259 -66.06 3.23 8.84
CA LEU A 259 -66.99 3.21 9.96
C LEU A 259 -68.06 4.31 9.81
N PHE A 260 -67.66 5.49 9.34
CA PHE A 260 -68.57 6.58 9.02
C PHE A 260 -69.59 6.18 7.95
N LEU A 261 -69.13 5.60 6.82
CA LEU A 261 -70.03 5.10 5.77
C LEU A 261 -70.97 3.99 6.28
N GLU A 262 -70.48 3.08 7.09
CA GLU A 262 -71.29 2.03 7.71
C GLU A 262 -72.34 2.58 8.69
N GLY A 263 -72.02 3.68 9.39
CA GLY A 263 -72.98 4.40 10.22
C GLY A 263 -74.12 5.00 9.39
N LEU A 264 -73.80 5.59 8.23
CA LEU A 264 -74.77 6.18 7.32
C LEU A 264 -75.71 5.13 6.68
N THR A 265 -75.20 3.95 6.32
CA THR A 265 -76.04 2.90 5.73
C THR A 265 -76.99 2.25 6.73
N LYS A 266 -76.70 2.33 8.04
CA LYS A 266 -77.57 1.80 9.11
C LYS A 266 -78.72 2.76 9.50
N THR A 267 -78.67 4.02 9.09
CA THR A 267 -79.69 5.03 9.45
C THR A 267 -80.84 5.15 8.45
N ASP A 268 -80.83 4.40 7.35
CA ASP A 268 -81.85 4.51 6.27
C ASP A 268 -82.84 3.32 6.26
N THR A 269 -83.07 2.68 7.41
CA THR A 269 -84.10 1.64 7.58
C THR A 269 -85.07 2.00 8.70
N ALA A 270 -85.38 3.30 8.83
CA ALA A 270 -86.49 3.78 9.64
C ALA A 270 -87.47 4.49 8.70
N ASP A 271 -88.68 3.93 8.59
CA ASP A 271 -89.83 4.47 7.88
C ASP A 271 -89.88 6.00 7.92
N TYR A 272 -89.52 6.65 6.82
CA TYR A 272 -89.85 8.03 6.56
C TYR A 272 -90.76 8.08 5.34
N THR A 273 -92.06 7.95 5.62
CA THR A 273 -93.11 8.42 4.73
C THR A 273 -93.05 9.95 4.74
N ASP A 274 -92.36 10.56 3.79
CA ASP A 274 -92.73 11.91 3.40
C ASP A 274 -92.52 12.17 1.91
N ASP A 275 -93.56 12.80 1.38
CA ASP A 275 -93.87 13.07 -0.01
C ASP A 275 -93.01 14.21 -0.55
N TYR A 276 -91.75 13.91 -0.86
CA TYR A 276 -90.94 14.78 -1.69
C TYR A 276 -90.54 14.02 -2.96
N ASP A 277 -91.21 14.36 -4.07
CA ASP A 277 -90.73 14.10 -5.45
C ASP A 277 -89.45 14.92 -5.73
N THR A 278 -88.44 14.74 -4.88
CA THR A 278 -87.06 15.03 -5.22
C THR A 278 -86.60 13.87 -6.08
N LYS A 279 -86.86 13.98 -7.39
CA LYS A 279 -86.21 13.13 -8.38
C LYS A 279 -84.73 13.10 -8.03
N PRO A 280 -84.16 11.92 -7.70
CA PRO A 280 -82.73 11.81 -7.45
C PRO A 280 -82.03 12.37 -8.68
N CYS A 281 -81.22 13.41 -8.51
CA CYS A 281 -80.26 13.77 -9.55
C CYS A 281 -79.35 12.55 -9.69
N ASP A 282 -79.60 11.78 -10.75
CA ASP A 282 -78.93 10.54 -11.05
C ASP A 282 -77.45 10.85 -11.29
N LEU A 283 -76.66 10.79 -10.21
CA LEU A 283 -75.22 11.01 -10.23
C LEU A 283 -74.48 9.84 -10.90
N ASN A 284 -75.20 8.81 -11.33
CA ASN A 284 -74.68 7.67 -12.08
C ASN A 284 -74.42 7.96 -13.56
N TYR A 285 -74.61 9.20 -14.03
CA TYR A 285 -74.20 9.59 -15.37
C TYR A 285 -72.93 10.43 -15.36
N VAL A 286 -71.87 9.90 -14.72
CA VAL A 286 -70.54 10.16 -15.25
C VAL A 286 -70.50 9.39 -16.57
N SER A 287 -70.77 10.06 -17.69
CA SER A 287 -70.64 9.47 -19.01
C SER A 287 -69.31 8.73 -19.08
N SER A 288 -69.37 7.45 -19.42
CA SER A 288 -68.21 6.57 -19.44
C SER A 288 -67.12 7.25 -20.26
N ILE A 289 -66.00 7.56 -19.60
CA ILE A 289 -64.81 8.14 -20.23
C ILE A 289 -64.22 7.16 -21.27
N ASP A 290 -64.68 5.90 -21.27
CA ASP A 290 -64.26 4.85 -22.21
C ASP A 290 -64.66 5.10 -23.68
N ASP A 291 -65.57 6.03 -23.99
CA ASP A 291 -65.96 6.33 -25.38
C ASP A 291 -65.11 7.46 -26.03
N LEU A 292 -64.11 8.01 -25.32
CA LEU A 292 -63.27 9.10 -25.83
C LEU A 292 -62.09 8.54 -26.66
N ASP A 293 -61.89 9.05 -27.88
CA ASP A 293 -60.73 8.68 -28.69
C ASP A 293 -59.41 9.20 -28.05
N GLU A 294 -58.29 8.51 -28.31
CA GLU A 294 -56.96 8.83 -27.73
C GLU A 294 -56.56 10.30 -27.98
N VAL A 295 -57.00 10.87 -29.10
CA VAL A 295 -56.69 12.25 -29.50
C VAL A 295 -57.50 13.27 -28.68
N GLU A 296 -58.77 12.99 -28.39
CA GLU A 296 -59.64 13.81 -27.55
C GLU A 296 -59.25 13.68 -26.08
N LEU A 297 -58.81 12.50 -25.63
CA LEU A 297 -58.22 12.29 -24.31
C LEU A 297 -56.96 13.16 -24.12
N GLN A 298 -56.06 13.18 -25.11
CA GLN A 298 -54.87 14.03 -25.06
C GLN A 298 -55.22 15.54 -25.04
N LYS A 299 -56.21 15.96 -25.86
CA LYS A 299 -56.68 17.36 -25.87
C LYS A 299 -57.31 17.80 -24.55
N MET A 300 -58.05 16.91 -23.89
CA MET A 300 -58.63 17.16 -22.57
C MET A 300 -57.52 17.30 -21.51
N GLU A 301 -56.52 16.43 -21.54
CA GLU A 301 -55.38 16.50 -20.61
C GLU A 301 -54.54 17.78 -20.86
N ASP A 302 -54.35 18.20 -22.10
CA ASP A 302 -53.69 19.46 -22.44
C ASP A 302 -54.51 20.68 -21.96
N ALA A 303 -55.84 20.64 -22.11
CA ALA A 303 -56.73 21.67 -21.56
C ALA A 303 -56.68 21.73 -20.02
N ARG A 304 -56.56 20.57 -19.36
CA ARG A 304 -56.38 20.48 -17.90
C ARG A 304 -55.06 21.10 -17.46
N LYS A 305 -53.95 20.78 -18.13
CA LYS A 305 -52.63 21.38 -17.88
C LYS A 305 -52.66 22.89 -18.08
N ALA A 306 -53.31 23.37 -19.16
CA ALA A 306 -53.45 24.79 -19.44
C ALA A 306 -54.25 25.53 -18.34
N TYR A 307 -55.32 24.91 -17.82
CA TYR A 307 -56.07 25.46 -16.68
C TYR A 307 -55.22 25.54 -15.41
N ILE A 308 -54.47 24.50 -15.07
CA ILE A 308 -53.57 24.49 -13.91
C ILE A 308 -52.49 25.58 -14.04
N ALA A 309 -51.91 25.73 -15.23
CA ALA A 309 -50.92 26.77 -15.50
C ALA A 309 -51.53 28.19 -15.37
N ALA A 310 -52.72 28.40 -15.94
CA ALA A 310 -53.43 29.68 -15.82
C ALA A 310 -53.80 30.00 -14.35
N LEU A 311 -54.18 28.98 -13.56
CA LEU A 311 -54.42 29.14 -12.11
C LEU A 311 -53.16 29.51 -11.35
N ALA A 312 -52.00 28.94 -11.71
CA ALA A 312 -50.73 29.29 -11.09
C ALA A 312 -50.38 30.77 -11.36
N ILE A 313 -50.53 31.21 -12.62
CA ILE A 313 -50.29 32.60 -13.03
C ILE A 313 -51.28 33.55 -12.32
N ALA A 314 -52.56 33.17 -12.23
CA ALA A 314 -53.58 33.96 -11.54
C ALA A 314 -53.29 34.12 -10.04
N LYS A 315 -52.78 33.06 -9.40
CA LYS A 315 -52.37 33.11 -8.00
C LYS A 315 -51.15 34.00 -7.77
N GLU A 316 -50.23 34.06 -8.72
CA GLU A 316 -49.01 34.87 -8.64
C GLU A 316 -49.27 36.36 -8.90
N LYS A 317 -49.92 36.68 -10.03
CA LYS A 317 -50.07 38.06 -10.50
C LYS A 317 -51.30 38.78 -9.92
N ARG A 318 -52.37 38.04 -9.61
CA ARG A 318 -53.65 38.56 -9.07
C ARG A 318 -54.25 39.75 -9.85
N ASP A 319 -53.92 39.85 -11.12
CA ASP A 319 -54.47 40.81 -12.08
C ASP A 319 -55.75 40.27 -12.74
N GLU A 320 -56.64 41.16 -13.15
CA GLU A 320 -57.94 40.81 -13.75
C GLU A 320 -57.77 39.97 -15.03
N GLU A 321 -56.72 40.24 -15.81
CA GLU A 321 -56.38 39.51 -17.03
C GLU A 321 -56.02 38.04 -16.76
N SER A 322 -55.26 37.74 -15.70
CA SER A 322 -54.90 36.36 -15.36
C SER A 322 -56.08 35.58 -14.76
N VAL A 323 -56.95 36.25 -14.00
CA VAL A 323 -58.20 35.66 -13.49
C VAL A 323 -59.15 35.34 -14.66
N ALA A 324 -59.28 36.25 -15.63
CA ALA A 324 -60.06 36.02 -16.84
C ALA A 324 -59.48 34.87 -17.70
N ALA A 325 -58.16 34.78 -17.81
CA ALA A 325 -57.48 33.69 -18.51
C ALA A 325 -57.73 32.33 -17.83
N ALA A 326 -57.68 32.27 -16.50
CA ALA A 326 -58.00 31.06 -15.74
C ALA A 326 -59.48 30.66 -15.89
N ALA A 327 -60.40 31.61 -15.88
CA ALA A 327 -61.82 31.35 -16.13
C ALA A 327 -62.06 30.83 -17.55
N LYS A 328 -61.39 31.40 -18.57
CA LYS A 328 -61.46 30.91 -19.96
C LYS A 328 -60.91 29.50 -20.11
N ALA A 329 -59.78 29.21 -19.47
CA ALA A 329 -59.19 27.86 -19.48
C ALA A 329 -60.10 26.84 -18.78
N ARG A 330 -60.79 27.23 -17.70
CA ARG A 330 -61.81 26.42 -17.02
C ARG A 330 -62.99 26.11 -17.93
N LEU A 331 -63.53 27.11 -18.62
CA LEU A 331 -64.63 26.92 -19.58
C LEU A 331 -64.22 26.00 -20.73
N HIS A 332 -62.98 26.14 -21.22
CA HIS A 332 -62.43 25.25 -22.25
C HIS A 332 -62.34 23.80 -21.75
N LEU A 333 -61.85 23.57 -20.53
CA LEU A 333 -61.83 22.22 -19.93
C LEU A 333 -63.24 21.65 -19.72
N GLN A 334 -64.18 22.47 -19.24
CA GLN A 334 -65.57 22.09 -19.07
C GLN A 334 -66.23 21.72 -20.40
N SER A 335 -65.81 22.31 -21.52
CA SER A 335 -66.35 21.96 -22.82
C SER A 335 -66.14 20.48 -23.18
N PHE A 336 -65.02 19.86 -22.77
CA PHE A 336 -64.80 18.43 -22.99
C PHE A 336 -65.72 17.56 -22.12
N VAL A 337 -66.02 17.99 -20.90
CA VAL A 337 -66.89 17.27 -19.96
C VAL A 337 -68.36 17.35 -20.40
N PHE A 338 -68.79 18.46 -21.02
CA PHE A 338 -70.18 18.65 -21.44
C PHE A 338 -70.45 18.33 -22.92
N LYS A 339 -69.41 18.24 -23.78
CA LYS A 339 -69.55 17.92 -25.21
C LYS A 339 -69.94 16.46 -25.47
N SER A 340 -69.63 15.55 -24.54
CA SER A 340 -70.07 14.15 -24.57
C SER A 340 -71.60 13.97 -24.51
N LYS A 341 -72.37 15.06 -24.36
CA LYS A 341 -73.84 15.07 -24.31
C LYS A 341 -74.52 15.18 -25.69
N ASN A 342 -73.80 15.32 -26.81
CA ASN A 342 -74.40 15.66 -28.11
C ASN A 342 -74.31 14.56 -29.20
N PHE A 343 -74.32 13.28 -28.84
CA PHE A 343 -74.54 12.20 -29.81
C PHE A 343 -75.70 11.29 -29.36
N THR A 344 -76.91 11.74 -29.63
CA THR A 344 -78.09 10.87 -29.83
C THR A 344 -79.22 11.72 -30.40
N MET A 345 -79.33 11.70 -31.73
CA MET A 345 -80.60 11.84 -32.43
C MET A 345 -80.70 10.73 -33.45
#